data_AF-A0A662C785-F1
#
_entry.id   AF-A0A662C785-F1
#
_cell.length_a   1.000
_cell.length_b   1.000
_cell.length_c   1.000
_cell.angle_alpha   90.00
_cell.angle_beta   90.00
_cell.angle_gamma   90.00
#
_symmetry.space_group_name_H-M   'P 1'
#
loop_
_entity.id
_entity.type
_entity.pdbx_description
1 polymer ?
#
loop_
_entity_poly.entity_id
_entity_poly.type
_entity_poly.pdbx_seq_one_letter_code
_entity_poly.pdbx_strand_id
1 'polypeptide(L)' 'MILRAHFPHLPRTFTIKDLREAFPEIPERSIRAFLTEMKNRGEIVCIGRGPKAFWEKVKPDPS' A
#
# COMPACT_ATOMS: atom_id res chain seq x y z
N MET A 1 -6.10 12.44 -2.51
CA MET A 1 -4.76 11.94 -2.89
C MET A 1 -4.94 10.89 -3.97
N ILE A 2 -4.19 10.98 -5.07
CA ILE A 2 -4.34 10.08 -6.24
C ILE A 2 -4.15 8.61 -5.87
N LEU A 3 -3.17 8.29 -5.01
CA LEU A 3 -2.94 6.93 -4.48
C LEU A 3 -4.17 6.29 -3.83
N ARG A 4 -4.99 7.07 -3.11
CA ARG A 4 -6.22 6.57 -2.47
C ARG A 4 -7.31 6.24 -3.50
N ALA A 5 -7.41 7.03 -4.57
CA ALA A 5 -8.36 6.77 -5.65
C ALA A 5 -8.00 5.49 -6.44
N HIS A 6 -6.69 5.22 -6.61
CA HIS A 6 -6.22 4.00 -7.27
C HIS A 6 -6.13 2.79 -6.33
N PHE A 7 -6.19 2.98 -5.01
CA PHE A 7 -6.14 1.90 -4.04
C PHE A 7 -7.06 0.71 -4.35
N PRO A 8 -8.36 0.86 -4.66
CA PRO A 8 -9.22 -0.28 -5.00
C PRO A 8 -8.70 -1.10 -6.18
N HIS A 9 -8.04 -0.46 -7.16
CA HIS A 9 -7.50 -1.11 -8.36
C HIS A 9 -6.13 -1.76 -8.15
N LEU A 10 -5.44 -1.46 -7.05
CA LEU A 10 -4.16 -2.09 -6.75
C LEU A 10 -4.32 -3.61 -6.54
N PRO A 11 -3.28 -4.41 -6.82
CA PRO A 11 -3.30 -5.83 -6.51
C PRO A 11 -3.51 -6.07 -5.01
N ARG A 12 -3.91 -7.29 -4.65
CA ARG A 12 -4.12 -7.66 -3.24
C ARG A 12 -2.81 -7.57 -2.44
N THR A 13 -1.71 -7.92 -3.08
CA THR A 13 -0.35 -7.84 -2.53
C THR A 13 0.51 -6.97 -3.44
N PHE A 14 1.28 -6.06 -2.86
CA PHE A 14 2.17 -5.14 -3.59
C PHE A 14 3.36 -4.75 -2.73
N THR A 15 4.43 -4.31 -3.38
CA THR A 15 5.60 -3.72 -2.71
C THR A 15 5.63 -2.22 -2.89
N ILE A 16 6.50 -1.54 -2.13
CA ILE A 16 6.80 -0.12 -2.37
C ILE A 16 7.38 0.08 -3.78
N LYS A 17 8.11 -0.90 -4.31
CA LYS A 17 8.67 -0.86 -5.66
C LYS A 17 7.55 -0.83 -6.71
N ASP A 18 6.55 -1.69 -6.58
CA ASP A 18 5.37 -1.71 -7.47
C ASP A 18 4.64 -0.36 -7.46
N LEU A 19 4.48 0.25 -6.27
CA LEU A 19 3.84 1.56 -6.16
C LEU A 19 4.68 2.67 -6.79
N ARG A 20 6.02 2.60 -6.68
CA ARG A 20 6.91 3.56 -7.35
C ARG A 20 6.91 3.40 -8.87
N GLU A 21 6.78 2.17 -9.37
CA GLU A 21 6.70 1.89 -10.81
C GLU A 21 5.33 2.30 -11.39
N ALA A 22 4.25 2.07 -10.64
CA ALA A 22 2.90 2.48 -11.04
C ALA A 22 2.66 4.00 -10.92
N PHE A 23 3.30 4.66 -9.95
CA PHE A 23 3.15 6.09 -9.68
C PHE A 23 4.51 6.80 -9.61
N PRO A 24 5.23 6.95 -10.73
CA PRO A 24 6.56 7.55 -10.75
C PRO A 24 6.55 9.04 -10.36
N GLU A 25 5.42 9.72 -10.52
CA GLU A 25 5.19 11.11 -10.11
C GLU A 25 5.06 11.30 -8.59
N ILE A 26 4.81 10.23 -7.83
CA ILE A 26 4.62 10.31 -6.39
C ILE A 26 5.95 10.10 -5.67
N PRO A 27 6.37 11.02 -4.79
CA PRO A 27 7.58 10.84 -4.00
C PRO A 27 7.42 9.68 -3.02
N GLU A 28 8.51 8.93 -2.80
CA GLU A 28 8.51 7.75 -1.92
C GLU A 28 8.03 8.08 -0.49
N ARG A 29 8.31 9.30 0.00
CA ARG A 29 7.80 9.78 1.30
C ARG A 29 6.28 9.73 1.35
N SER A 30 5.59 10.16 0.29
CA SER A 30 4.12 10.14 0.21
C SER A 30 3.57 8.73 0.09
N ILE A 31 4.25 7.84 -0.64
CA ILE A 31 3.91 6.40 -0.68
C ILE A 31 4.01 5.81 0.72
N ARG A 32 5.11 6.04 1.44
CA ARG A 32 5.30 5.55 2.82
C ARG A 32 4.23 6.11 3.76
N ALA A 33 3.95 7.41 3.71
CA ALA A 33 2.91 8.04 4.53
C ALA A 33 1.53 7.43 4.27
N PHE A 34 1.18 7.20 3.00
CA PHE A 34 -0.05 6.53 2.61
C PHE A 34 -0.14 5.10 3.15
N LEU A 35 0.93 4.30 3.03
CA LEU A 35 0.99 2.94 3.57
C LEU A 35 0.87 2.92 5.10
N THR A 36 1.53 3.85 5.78
CA THR A 36 1.40 4.02 7.23
C THR A 36 -0.04 4.37 7.61
N GLU A 37 -0.69 5.29 6.89
CA GLU A 37 -2.08 5.65 7.15
C GLU A 37 -3.01 4.45 6.99
N MET A 38 -2.92 3.73 5.86
CA MET A 38 -3.78 2.58 5.60
C MET A 38 -3.54 1.41 6.56
N LYS A 39 -2.28 1.22 6.98
CA LYS A 39 -1.96 0.26 8.05
C LYS A 39 -2.62 0.65 9.36
N ASN A 40 -2.55 1.93 9.73
CA ASN A 40 -3.17 2.43 10.96
C ASN A 40 -4.71 2.33 10.92
N ARG A 41 -5.30 2.40 9.73
CA ARG A 41 -6.75 2.17 9.50
C ARG A 41 -7.12 0.68 9.50
N GLY A 42 -6.15 -0.24 9.50
CA GLY A 42 -6.39 -1.68 9.39
C GLY A 42 -6.77 -2.15 7.97
N GLU A 43 -6.59 -1.32 6.94
CA GLU A 43 -6.91 -1.67 5.55
C GLU A 43 -5.83 -2.51 4.89
N ILE A 44 -4.59 -2.38 5.36
CA ILE A 44 -3.45 -3.17 4.88
C ILE A 44 -2.60 -3.68 6.04
N VAL A 45 -1.92 -4.80 5.81
CA VAL A 45 -0.91 -5.36 6.71
C VAL A 45 0.43 -5.43 6.01
N CYS A 46 1.49 -5.20 6.77
CA CYS A 46 2.86 -5.37 6.29
C CYS A 46 3.29 -6.81 6.57
N ILE A 47 3.56 -7.57 5.52
CA ILE A 47 4.02 -8.95 5.57
C ILE A 47 5.52 -8.96 5.24
N GLY A 48 6.33 -9.28 6.26
CA GLY A 48 7.79 -9.36 6.17
C GLY A 48 8.52 -8.19 6.83
N ARG A 49 9.86 -8.18 6.69
CA ARG A 49 10.76 -7.14 7.22
C ARG A 49 11.79 -6.76 6.15
N GLY A 50 12.08 -5.47 6.03
CA GLY A 50 13.13 -4.94 5.13
C GLY A 50 12.62 -4.46 3.76
N PRO A 51 13.52 -4.20 2.79
CA PRO A 51 13.18 -3.63 1.47
C PRO A 51 12.34 -4.56 0.58
N LYS A 52 12.23 -5.84 0.97
CA LYS A 52 11.32 -6.83 0.36
C LYS A 52 10.03 -7.01 1.15
N ALA A 53 9.69 -6.07 2.04
CA ALA A 53 8.41 -6.11 2.73
C ALA A 53 7.27 -5.98 1.72
N PHE A 54 6.32 -6.89 1.82
CA PHE A 54 5.10 -6.88 1.02
C PHE A 54 3.99 -6.24 1.84
N TRP A 55 3.10 -5.54 1.16
CA TRP A 55 1.88 -5.00 1.75
C TRP A 55 0.72 -5.79 1.19
N GLU A 56 -0.17 -6.25 2.06
CA GLU A 56 -1.35 -6.99 1.68
C GLU A 56 -2.60 -6.23 2.13
N LYS A 57 -3.60 -6.14 1.24
CA LYS A 57 -4.92 -5.63 1.59
C LYS A 57 -5.62 -6.60 2.53
N VAL A 58 -5.97 -6.12 3.71
CA VAL A 58 -6.89 -6.80 4.62
C VAL A 58 -8.25 -6.70 3.95
N LYS A 59 -8.78 -7.81 3.43
CA LYS A 59 -10.19 -7.80 3.03
C LYS A 59 -11.01 -7.43 4.27
N PRO A 60 -12.06 -6.60 4.15
CA PRO A 60 -13.04 -6.53 5.22
C PRO A 60 -13.55 -7.97 5.42
N ASP A 61 -13.33 -8.48 6.63
CA ASP A 61 -13.86 -9.75 7.06
C ASP A 61 -15.38 -9.74 6.77
N PRO A 62 -15.92 -10.66 5.96
CA PRO A 62 -17.35 -10.76 5.79
C PRO A 62 -17.91 -11.47 7.04
N SER A 63 -18.00 -10.74 8.15
CA SER A 63 -18.79 -11.12 9.32
C SER A 63 -20.28 -10.89 9.05
#